data_AF-A0A1X1R5T6-F1
#
_entry.id   AF-A0A1X1R5T6-F1
#
_cell.length_a   1.000
_cell.length_b   1.000
_cell.length_c   1.000
_cell.angle_alpha   90.00
_cell.angle_beta   90.00
_cell.angle_gamma   90.00
#
_symmetry.space_group_name_H-M   'P 1'
#
loop_
_entity.id
_entity.type
_entity.pdbx_description
1 polymer ?
#
loop_
_entity_poly.entity_id
_entity_poly.type
_entity_poly.pdbx_seq_one_letter_code
_entity_poly.pdbx_strand_id
1 'polypeptide(L)'
;MSLGDLVAKMVAFVRADYPQGVPEHDYIPLLALLRRRLSDDEVAAVAAQLADRGELNIDTADIGVAITRITDELPSAADLDRVQRRLEVIGWPVDPDH
;
A
#
# COMPACT_ATOMS: atom_id res chain seq x y z
N MET A 1 7.33 15.87 -9.43
CA MET A 1 5.99 15.27 -9.29
C MET A 1 5.41 15.78 -7.99
N SER A 2 4.13 16.15 -7.94
CA SER A 2 3.51 16.56 -6.68
C SER A 2 3.14 15.32 -5.86
N LEU A 3 3.10 15.43 -4.54
CA LEU A 3 2.66 14.36 -3.64
C LEU A 3 1.30 13.77 -4.08
N GLY A 4 0.35 14.63 -4.46
CA GLY A 4 -0.96 14.19 -4.95
C GLY A 4 -0.90 13.32 -6.22
N ASP A 5 0.04 13.59 -7.13
CA ASP A 5 0.20 12.81 -8.37
C ASP A 5 0.74 11.41 -8.07
N LEU A 6 1.69 11.32 -7.13
CA LEU A 6 2.27 10.06 -6.69
C LEU A 6 1.22 9.19 -5.99
N VAL A 7 0.47 9.79 -5.06
CA VAL A 7 -0.62 9.11 -4.35
C VAL A 7 -1.67 8.59 -5.33
N ALA A 8 -2.15 9.43 -6.25
CA ALA A 8 -3.14 9.02 -7.25
C ALA A 8 -2.63 7.90 -8.16
N LYS A 9 -1.36 7.94 -8.55
CA LYS A 9 -0.70 6.86 -9.32
C LYS A 9 -0.70 5.55 -8.53
N MET A 10 -0.26 5.57 -7.27
CA MET A 10 -0.20 4.38 -6.42
C MET A 10 -1.58 3.78 -6.16
N VAL A 11 -2.59 4.62 -5.88
CA VAL A 11 -4.00 4.20 -5.73
C VAL A 11 -4.49 3.49 -7.00
N ALA A 12 -4.20 4.04 -8.17
CA ALA A 12 -4.58 3.43 -9.44
C ALA A 12 -3.89 2.07 -9.68
N PHE A 13 -2.63 1.92 -9.27
CA PHE A 13 -1.90 0.65 -9.34
C PHE A 13 -2.50 -0.40 -8.41
N VAL A 14 -2.74 -0.06 -7.14
CA VAL A 14 -3.35 -0.99 -6.17
C VAL A 14 -4.70 -1.47 -6.68
N ARG A 15 -5.52 -0.58 -7.23
CA ARG A 15 -6.82 -0.92 -7.81
C ARG A 15 -6.72 -1.84 -9.03
N ALA A 16 -5.66 -1.72 -9.82
CA ALA A 16 -5.44 -2.62 -10.95
C ALA A 16 -5.11 -4.05 -10.49
N ASP A 17 -4.40 -4.18 -9.35
CA ASP A 17 -4.07 -5.48 -8.74
C ASP A 17 -5.25 -6.07 -7.95
N TYR A 18 -6.07 -5.20 -7.35
CA TYR A 18 -7.21 -5.52 -6.51
C TYR A 18 -8.51 -4.91 -7.06
N PRO A 19 -9.04 -5.42 -8.19
CA PRO A 19 -10.26 -4.89 -8.80
C PRO A 19 -11.53 -5.11 -7.97
N GLN A 20 -11.46 -5.98 -6.96
CA GLN A 20 -12.56 -6.31 -6.03
C GLN A 20 -12.36 -5.69 -4.64
N GLY A 21 -11.37 -4.81 -4.48
CA GLY A 21 -10.89 -4.34 -3.19
C GLY A 21 -9.79 -5.22 -2.61
N VAL A 22 -9.00 -4.63 -1.72
CA VAL A 22 -7.89 -5.31 -1.06
C VAL A 22 -8.45 -6.15 0.09
N PRO A 23 -8.02 -7.40 0.28
CA PRO A 23 -8.45 -8.20 1.42
C PRO A 23 -7.64 -7.84 2.69
N GLU A 24 -8.25 -8.03 3.87
CA GLU A 24 -7.68 -7.60 5.16
C GLU A 24 -6.28 -8.17 5.45
N HIS A 25 -6.03 -9.41 5.04
CA HIS A 25 -4.72 -10.07 5.21
C HIS A 25 -3.63 -9.48 4.31
N ASP A 26 -4.01 -8.78 3.24
CA ASP A 26 -3.07 -8.11 2.34
C ASP A 26 -2.84 -6.64 2.74
N TYR A 27 -3.59 -6.07 3.70
CA TYR A 27 -3.42 -4.66 4.12
C TYR A 27 -2.01 -4.38 4.65
N ILE A 28 -1.56 -5.16 5.64
CA ILE A 28 -0.23 -5.01 6.24
C ILE A 28 0.89 -5.18 5.20
N PRO A 29 0.95 -6.29 4.43
CA PRO A 29 2.02 -6.47 3.44
C PRO A 29 1.95 -5.43 2.30
N LEU A 30 0.76 -4.98 1.90
CA LEU A 30 0.61 -3.91 0.91
C LEU A 30 1.18 -2.57 1.41
N LEU A 31 0.81 -2.16 2.63
CA LEU A 31 1.33 -0.95 3.26
C LEU A 31 2.84 -1.03 3.49
N ALA A 32 3.37 -2.20 3.86
CA ALA A 32 4.80 -2.42 4.01
C ALA A 32 5.55 -2.30 2.68
N LEU A 33 4.96 -2.75 1.57
CA LEU A 33 5.53 -2.59 0.23
C LEU A 33 5.47 -1.13 -0.24
N LEU A 34 4.38 -0.42 0.03
CA LEU A 34 4.28 1.02 -0.22
C LEU A 34 5.36 1.79 0.55
N ARG A 35 5.58 1.45 1.82
CA ARG A 35 6.58 2.11 2.70
C ARG A 35 8.04 1.85 2.32
N ARG A 36 8.32 0.92 1.40
CA ARG A 36 9.66 0.76 0.80
C ARG A 36 10.01 1.89 -0.18
N ARG A 37 9.01 2.61 -0.69
CA ARG A 37 9.19 3.67 -1.70
C ARG A 37 8.67 5.02 -1.25
N LEU A 38 7.70 5.01 -0.35
CA LEU A 38 6.99 6.16 0.14
C LEU A 38 7.36 6.38 1.61
N SER A 39 7.41 7.64 2.02
CA SER A 39 7.48 7.98 3.44
C SER A 39 6.16 7.66 4.16
N ASP A 40 6.20 7.55 5.48
CA ASP A 40 5.03 7.15 6.28
C ASP A 40 3.81 8.05 6.03
N ASP A 41 4.02 9.36 5.85
CA ASP A 41 2.96 10.33 5.53
C ASP A 41 2.31 10.06 4.16
N GLU A 42 3.10 9.64 3.19
CA GLU A 42 2.64 9.34 1.83
C GLU A 42 1.90 7.99 1.80
N VAL A 43 2.39 7.01 2.55
CA VAL A 43 1.70 5.73 2.75
C VAL A 43 0.34 5.97 3.40
N ALA A 44 0.29 6.80 4.45
CA ALA A 44 -0.95 7.19 5.10
C ALA A 44 -1.92 7.88 4.13
N ALA A 45 -1.41 8.77 3.27
CA ALA A 45 -2.24 9.44 2.25
C ALA A 45 -2.80 8.47 1.19
N VAL A 46 -2.01 7.50 0.72
CA VAL A 46 -2.45 6.45 -0.21
C VAL A 46 -3.52 5.58 0.45
N ALA A 47 -3.25 5.09 1.66
CA ALA A 47 -4.16 4.24 2.41
C ALA A 47 -5.48 4.97 2.71
N ALA A 48 -5.42 6.24 3.11
CA ALA A 48 -6.61 7.06 3.36
C ALA A 48 -7.43 7.25 2.07
N GLN A 49 -6.80 7.49 0.93
CA GLN A 49 -7.53 7.58 -0.35
C GLN A 49 -8.17 6.27 -0.77
N LEU A 50 -7.51 5.14 -0.53
CA LEU A 50 -8.09 3.82 -0.82
C LEU A 50 -9.28 3.52 0.11
N ALA A 51 -9.17 3.89 1.39
CA ALA A 51 -10.26 3.75 2.36
C ALA A 51 -11.45 4.64 2.05
N ASP A 52 -11.22 5.92 1.72
CA ASP A 52 -12.27 6.88 1.32
C ASP A 52 -13.06 6.41 0.08
N ARG A 53 -12.40 5.64 -0.79
CA ARG A 53 -13.01 5.03 -1.99
C ARG A 53 -13.68 3.67 -1.73
N GLY A 54 -13.55 3.12 -0.52
CA GLY A 54 -14.05 1.79 -0.16
C GLY A 54 -13.23 0.61 -0.71
N GLU A 55 -12.02 0.86 -1.21
CA GLU A 55 -11.10 -0.17 -1.73
C GLU A 55 -10.31 -0.85 -0.60
N LEU A 56 -10.09 -0.13 0.51
CA LEU A 56 -9.65 -0.67 1.78
C LEU A 56 -10.79 -0.55 2.79
N ASN A 57 -11.25 -1.67 3.32
CA ASN A 57 -12.20 -1.68 4.43
C ASN A 57 -11.44 -1.55 5.76
N ILE A 58 -10.77 -0.42 5.96
CA ILE A 58 -9.99 -0.09 7.17
C ILE A 58 -10.23 1.38 7.52
N ASP A 59 -10.39 1.69 8.81
CA ASP A 59 -10.53 3.08 9.25
C ASP A 59 -9.19 3.82 9.17
N THR A 60 -9.25 5.14 8.96
CA THR A 60 -8.05 5.99 8.98
C THR A 60 -7.29 5.94 10.30
N ALA A 61 -7.98 5.68 11.41
CA ALA A 61 -7.33 5.42 12.71
C ALA A 61 -6.50 4.13 12.70
N ASP A 62 -7.01 3.07 12.06
CA ASP A 62 -6.34 1.78 11.96
C ASP A 62 -5.19 1.79 10.96
N ILE A 63 -5.22 2.67 9.94
CA ILE A 63 -4.08 2.89 9.03
C ILE A 63 -2.84 3.34 9.81
N GLY A 64 -2.99 4.31 10.72
CA GLY A 64 -1.88 4.79 11.55
C GLY A 64 -1.31 3.67 12.43
N VAL A 65 -2.18 2.85 13.01
CA VAL A 65 -1.80 1.68 13.79
C VAL A 65 -1.12 0.62 12.92
N ALA A 66 -1.57 0.42 11.69
CA ALA A 66 -0.94 -0.50 10.75
C ALA A 66 0.47 -0.04 10.37
N ILE A 67 0.67 1.26 10.12
CA ILE A 67 2.00 1.83 9.82
C ILE A 67 2.96 1.64 11.00
N THR A 68 2.52 1.91 12.24
CA THR A 68 3.34 1.67 13.43
C THR A 68 3.61 0.19 13.67
N ARG A 69 2.60 -0.67 13.48
CA ARG A 69 2.76 -2.13 13.57
C ARG A 69 3.75 -2.68 12.55
N ILE A 70 3.84 -2.15 11.33
CA ILE A 70 4.85 -2.61 10.36
C ILE A 70 6.28 -2.31 10.87
N THR A 71 6.45 -1.29 11.71
CA THR A 71 7.76 -0.98 12.33
C THR A 71 8.10 -1.97 13.44
N ASP A 72 7.11 -2.41 14.22
CA ASP A 72 7.32 -3.32 15.36
C ASP A 72 7.25 -4.81 14.98
N GLU A 73 6.38 -5.17 14.03
CA GLU A 73 6.14 -6.52 13.53
C GLU A 73 6.28 -6.55 12.01
N LEU A 74 7.45 -7.02 11.55
CA LEU A 74 7.68 -7.26 10.13
C LEU A 74 6.67 -8.31 9.62
N PRO A 75 5.87 -8.02 8.58
CA PRO A 75 5.00 -9.01 7.98
C PRO A 75 5.79 -10.22 7.49
N SER A 76 5.17 -11.39 7.54
CA SER A 76 5.77 -12.64 7.07
C SER A 76 6.30 -12.46 5.64
N ALA A 77 7.54 -12.89 5.39
CA ALA A 77 8.16 -12.79 4.08
C ALA A 77 7.30 -13.41 2.96
N ALA A 78 6.53 -14.46 3.27
CA ALA A 78 5.61 -15.09 2.33
C ALA A 78 4.42 -14.18 1.92
N ASP A 79 3.91 -13.36 2.83
CA ASP A 79 2.82 -12.42 2.55
C ASP A 79 3.33 -11.25 1.72
N LEU A 80 4.51 -10.72 2.08
CA LEU A 80 5.20 -9.70 1.29
C LEU A 80 5.48 -10.19 -0.13
N ASP A 81 6.05 -11.38 -0.28
CA ASP A 81 6.40 -11.96 -1.58
C ASP A 81 5.16 -12.21 -2.45
N ARG A 82 4.04 -12.62 -1.85
CA ARG A 82 2.77 -12.81 -2.56
C ARG A 82 2.21 -11.50 -3.11
N VAL A 83 2.19 -10.43 -2.30
CA VAL A 83 1.71 -9.12 -2.74
C VAL A 83 2.69 -8.50 -3.73
N GLN A 84 4.00 -8.62 -3.47
CA GLN A 84 5.04 -8.13 -4.37
C GLN A 84 4.93 -8.76 -5.75
N ARG A 85 4.83 -10.10 -5.84
CA ARG A 85 4.70 -10.79 -7.13
C ARG A 85 3.47 -10.34 -7.91
N ARG A 86 2.33 -10.10 -7.25
CA ARG A 86 1.12 -9.61 -7.91
C ARG A 86 1.32 -8.20 -8.48
N LEU A 87 1.84 -7.29 -7.65
CA LEU A 87 2.19 -5.94 -8.07
C LEU A 87 3.21 -5.94 -9.23
N GLU A 88 4.21 -6.82 -9.21
CA GLU A 88 5.19 -6.95 -10.31
C GLU A 88 4.54 -7.34 -11.66
N VAL A 89 3.46 -8.14 -11.66
CA VAL A 89 2.75 -8.51 -12.91
C VAL A 89 2.16 -7.30 -13.61
N ILE A 90 1.64 -6.32 -12.86
CA ILE A 90 1.04 -5.10 -13.41
C ILE A 90 2.06 -3.99 -13.68
N GLY A 91 3.36 -4.30 -13.55
CA GLY A 91 4.43 -3.33 -13.75
C GLY A 91 4.54 -2.34 -12.61
N TRP A 92 4.36 -2.81 -11.36
CA TRP A 92 4.64 -2.03 -10.16
C TRP A 92 5.90 -1.21 -10.37
N PRO A 93 5.81 0.12 -10.29
CA PRO A 93 6.89 0.99 -10.71
C PRO A 93 8.10 0.68 -9.85
N VAL A 94 9.03 -0.07 -10.44
CA VAL A 94 10.33 -0.34 -9.86
C VAL A 94 11.11 0.95 -10.05
N ASP A 95 10.82 1.97 -9.25
CA ASP A 95 11.70 3.13 -9.21
C ASP A 95 12.81 2.83 -8.19
N PRO A 96 14.08 2.72 -8.62
CA PRO A 96 15.25 2.59 -7.76
C PRO A 96 15.86 3.94 -7.34
N ASP A 97 15.30 5.08 -7.75
CA ASP A 97 15.92 6.38 -7.47
C ASP A 97 15.20 7.16 -6.35
N HIS A 98 15.63 6.90 -5.11
CA HIS A 98 15.80 7.93 -4.09
C HIS A 98 17.25 7.89 -3.58
#